data_AF-C4IBA1-F1
#
_entry.id   AF-C4IBA1-F1
#
_cell.length_a   1.000
_cell.length_b   1.000
_cell.length_c   1.000
_cell.angle_alpha   90.00
_cell.angle_beta   90.00
_cell.angle_gamma   90.00
#
_symmetry.space_group_name_H-M   'P 1'
#
loop_
_entity.id
_entity.type
_entity.pdbx_description
1 polymer ?
#
loop_
_entity_poly.entity_id
_entity_poly.type
_entity_poly.pdbx_seq_one_letter_code
_entity_poly.pdbx_strand_id
1 'polypeptide(L)'
;MTDIINRESHYEKDIKIILNRIYKNLKASKQIIKVIKFMIIEGRTSEEIGGFIKEKVKRLSEFGFRSIVKSVDNMRKHYVIWGFKGYSLEEIDKKIMA
;
A
#
# COMPACT_ATOMS: atom_id res chain seq x y z
N MET A 1 -3.90 -9.09 16.76
CA MET A 1 -4.20 -9.50 15.36
C MET A 1 -5.30 -8.63 14.74
N THR A 2 -6.39 -8.39 15.44
CA THR A 2 -7.51 -7.51 15.05
C THR A 2 -7.08 -6.05 14.79
N ASP A 3 -6.21 -5.50 15.63
CA ASP A 3 -5.72 -4.12 15.45
C ASP A 3 -4.91 -3.91 14.18
N ILE A 4 -4.24 -4.95 13.69
CA ILE A 4 -3.37 -4.80 12.53
C ILE A 4 -4.17 -4.87 11.24
N ILE A 5 -5.14 -5.80 11.17
CA ILE A 5 -6.14 -5.84 10.10
C ILE A 5 -6.92 -4.52 10.04
N ASN A 6 -7.25 -3.94 11.20
CA ASN A 6 -7.90 -2.63 11.28
C ASN A 6 -6.98 -1.51 10.75
N ARG A 7 -5.71 -1.44 11.15
CA ARG A 7 -4.75 -0.43 10.66
C ARG A 7 -4.48 -0.54 9.15
N GLU A 8 -4.42 -1.76 8.61
CA GLU A 8 -4.25 -2.02 7.17
C GLU A 8 -5.46 -1.54 6.36
N SER A 9 -6.67 -1.75 6.90
CA SER A 9 -7.90 -1.21 6.34
C SER A 9 -7.90 0.32 6.29
N HIS A 10 -7.24 0.99 7.25
CA HIS A 10 -7.13 2.46 7.27
C HIS A 10 -6.25 3.00 6.12
N TYR A 11 -5.05 2.48 5.90
CA TYR A 11 -4.17 3.00 4.85
C TYR A 11 -4.72 2.74 3.44
N GLU A 12 -5.32 1.57 3.20
CA GLU A 12 -6.01 1.28 1.95
C GLU A 12 -7.19 2.23 1.75
N LYS A 13 -7.97 2.49 2.80
CA LYS A 13 -9.10 3.42 2.77
C LYS A 13 -8.66 4.84 2.42
N ASP A 14 -7.54 5.31 2.94
CA ASP A 14 -6.99 6.64 2.62
C ASP A 14 -6.64 6.75 1.14
N ILE A 15 -5.89 5.77 0.60
CA ILE A 15 -5.54 5.71 -0.82
C ILE A 15 -6.82 5.67 -1.67
N LYS A 16 -7.80 4.86 -1.27
CA LYS A 16 -9.08 4.72 -1.95
C LYS A 16 -9.89 6.02 -1.97
N ILE A 17 -9.91 6.78 -0.88
CA ILE A 17 -10.59 8.08 -0.81
C ILE A 17 -9.96 9.04 -1.81
N ILE A 18 -8.64 9.13 -1.85
CA ILE A 18 -7.91 10.03 -2.77
C ILE A 18 -8.17 9.63 -4.22
N LEU A 19 -8.05 8.34 -4.56
CA LEU A 19 -8.30 7.84 -5.91
C LEU A 19 -9.75 8.01 -6.35
N ASN A 20 -10.72 7.80 -5.45
CA ASN A 20 -12.14 7.99 -5.75
C ASN A 20 -12.47 9.45 -6.09
N ARG A 21 -11.81 10.41 -5.45
CA ARG A 21 -11.98 11.85 -5.77
C ARG A 21 -11.52 12.17 -7.20
N ILE A 22 -10.54 11.43 -7.71
CA ILE A 22 -9.96 11.67 -9.05
C ILE A 22 -10.75 10.95 -10.13
N TYR A 23 -10.95 9.64 -9.98
CA TYR A 23 -11.55 8.85 -11.04
C TYR A 23 -13.07 8.89 -11.04
N LYS A 24 -13.72 9.26 -9.92
CA LYS A 24 -15.17 9.14 -9.66
C LYS A 24 -15.73 7.71 -9.87
N ASN A 25 -14.91 6.77 -10.34
CA ASN A 25 -15.22 5.39 -10.66
C ASN A 25 -14.48 4.46 -9.69
N LEU A 26 -15.26 3.76 -8.86
CA LEU A 26 -14.77 2.83 -7.83
C LEU A 26 -13.96 1.65 -8.40
N LYS A 27 -14.18 1.26 -9.67
CA LYS A 27 -13.50 0.12 -10.30
C LYS A 27 -12.02 0.43 -10.57
N ALA A 28 -11.74 1.63 -11.09
CA ALA A 28 -10.37 2.08 -11.37
C ALA A 28 -9.56 2.21 -10.07
N SER A 29 -10.15 2.83 -9.04
CA SER A 29 -9.51 2.97 -7.72
C SER A 29 -9.16 1.62 -7.10
N LYS A 30 -10.07 0.63 -7.18
CA LYS A 30 -9.82 -0.73 -6.68
C LYS A 30 -8.70 -1.43 -7.45
N GLN A 31 -8.63 -1.27 -8.78
CA GLN A 31 -7.57 -1.87 -9.58
C GLN A 31 -6.19 -1.27 -9.24
N ILE A 32 -6.10 0.05 -9.10
CA ILE A 32 -4.85 0.73 -8.73
C ILE A 32 -4.36 0.27 -7.36
N ILE A 33 -5.27 0.16 -6.37
CA ILE A 33 -4.93 -0.35 -5.05
C ILE A 33 -4.42 -1.80 -5.11
N LYS A 34 -5.05 -2.67 -5.91
CA LYS A 34 -4.57 -4.05 -6.09
C LYS A 34 -3.16 -4.10 -6.66
N VAL A 35 -2.84 -3.24 -7.63
CA VAL A 35 -1.49 -3.16 -8.20
C VAL A 35 -0.49 -2.63 -7.17
N ILE A 36 -0.83 -1.57 -6.43
CA ILE A 36 0.01 -1.05 -5.34
C ILE A 36 0.31 -2.16 -4.32
N LYS A 37 -0.72 -2.91 -3.90
CA LYS A 37 -0.56 -4.04 -2.98
C LYS A 37 0.41 -5.08 -3.54
N PHE A 38 0.24 -5.47 -4.80
CA PHE A 38 1.11 -6.43 -5.47
C PHE A 38 2.56 -5.94 -5.56
N MET A 39 2.78 -4.67 -5.92
CA MET A 39 4.11 -4.07 -5.95
C MET A 39 4.77 -4.09 -4.56
N ILE A 40 3.99 -3.89 -3.49
CA ILE A 40 4.53 -4.02 -2.14
C ILE A 40 4.89 -5.49 -1.83
N ILE A 41 4.08 -6.47 -2.27
CA ILE A 41 4.38 -7.92 -2.10
C ILE A 41 5.72 -8.23 -2.77
N GLU A 42 5.93 -7.71 -3.98
CA GLU A 42 7.17 -7.88 -4.75
C GLU A 42 8.37 -7.10 -4.19
N GLY A 43 8.21 -6.39 -3.08
CA GLY A 43 9.31 -5.64 -2.45
C GLY A 43 9.68 -4.34 -3.17
N ARG A 44 8.84 -3.84 -4.09
CA ARG A 44 9.11 -2.58 -4.81
C ARG A 44 9.30 -1.41 -3.86
N THR A 45 10.16 -0.48 -4.25
CA THR A 45 10.45 0.72 -3.46
C THR A 45 9.30 1.73 -3.54
N SER A 46 9.26 2.64 -2.57
CA SER A 46 8.27 3.72 -2.55
C SER A 46 8.42 4.68 -3.73
N GLU A 47 9.63 4.78 -4.31
CA GLU A 47 9.90 5.51 -5.53
C GLU A 47 9.32 4.82 -6.76
N GLU A 48 9.51 3.50 -6.90
CA GLU A 48 8.92 2.71 -7.99
C GLU A 48 7.38 2.77 -7.95
N ILE A 49 6.79 2.59 -6.76
CA ILE A 49 5.34 2.69 -6.57
C ILE A 49 4.86 4.13 -6.81
N GLY A 50 5.63 5.13 -6.38
CA GLY A 50 5.37 6.54 -6.67
C GLY A 50 5.38 6.86 -8.17
N GLY A 51 6.33 6.28 -8.91
CA GLY A 51 6.40 6.38 -10.37
C GLY A 51 5.14 5.83 -11.03
N PHE A 52 4.73 4.62 -10.64
CA PHE A 52 3.47 4.02 -11.10
C PHE A 52 2.26 4.92 -10.81
N ILE A 53 2.16 5.49 -9.60
CA ILE A 53 1.05 6.38 -9.23
C ILE A 53 1.05 7.64 -10.10
N LYS A 54 2.21 8.27 -10.33
CA LYS A 54 2.31 9.47 -11.19
C LYS A 54 1.88 9.17 -12.63
N GLU A 55 2.32 8.03 -13.17
CA GLU A 55 1.97 7.63 -14.53
C GLU A 55 0.48 7.32 -14.66
N LYS A 56 -0.05 6.55 -13.70
CA LYS A 56 -1.44 6.07 -13.76
C LYS A 56 -2.43 7.17 -13.43
N VAL A 57 -2.11 8.02 -12.46
CA VAL A 57 -2.97 9.07 -11.89
C VAL A 57 -2.49 10.47 -12.29
N LYS A 58 -2.54 10.77 -13.59
CA LYS A 58 -2.04 12.05 -14.15
C LYS A 58 -2.63 13.34 -13.53
N ARG A 59 -3.84 13.28 -12.97
CA ARG A 59 -4.55 14.42 -12.36
C ARG A 59 -4.40 14.50 -10.83
N LEU A 60 -3.47 13.73 -10.26
CA LEU A 60 -3.22 13.71 -8.83
C LEU A 60 -2.50 15.00 -8.42
N SER A 61 -3.10 15.75 -7.49
CA SER A 61 -2.43 16.90 -6.88
C SER A 61 -1.18 16.45 -6.12
N GLU A 62 -0.19 17.34 -5.99
CA GLU A 62 1.04 17.00 -5.27
C GLU A 62 0.77 16.60 -3.81
N PHE A 63 -0.19 17.26 -3.15
CA PHE A 63 -0.65 16.86 -1.83
C PHE A 63 -1.24 15.44 -1.83
N GLY A 64 -2.11 15.12 -2.80
CA GLY A 64 -2.69 13.78 -2.94
C GLY A 64 -1.62 12.73 -3.21
N PHE A 65 -0.62 13.05 -4.03
CA PHE A 65 0.51 12.18 -4.32
C PHE A 65 1.33 11.87 -3.09
N ARG A 66 1.77 12.90 -2.35
CA ARG A 66 2.52 12.73 -1.10
C ARG A 66 1.71 11.92 -0.07
N SER A 67 0.39 12.14 -0.02
CA SER A 67 -0.50 11.40 0.88
C SER A 67 -0.58 9.92 0.53
N ILE A 68 -0.75 9.57 -0.76
CA ILE A 68 -0.75 8.18 -1.21
C ILE A 68 0.61 7.53 -0.94
N VAL A 69 1.72 8.20 -1.30
CA VAL A 69 3.07 7.66 -1.08
C VAL A 69 3.32 7.43 0.41
N LYS A 70 2.91 8.34 1.29
CA LYS A 70 3.00 8.16 2.75
C LYS A 70 2.18 6.96 3.23
N SER A 71 0.97 6.77 2.72
CA SER A 71 0.15 5.60 3.04
C SER A 71 0.78 4.30 2.54
N VAL A 72 1.37 4.30 1.34
CA VAL A 72 2.16 3.16 0.81
C VAL A 72 3.36 2.86 1.70
N ASP A 73 4.09 3.90 2.10
CA ASP A 73 5.27 3.77 2.95
C ASP A 73 4.91 3.19 4.34
N ASN A 74 3.77 3.61 4.89
CA ASN A 74 3.22 3.04 6.11
C ASN A 74 2.75 1.59 5.90
N MET A 75 2.06 1.29 4.78
CA MET A 75 1.71 -0.08 4.43
C MET A 75 2.96 -0.97 4.35
N ARG A 76 4.06 -0.48 3.75
CA ARG A 76 5.37 -1.15 3.68
C ARG A 76 6.01 -1.38 5.05
N LYS A 77 5.95 -0.39 5.95
CA LYS A 77 6.51 -0.50 7.32
C LYS A 77 5.71 -1.47 8.19
N HIS A 78 4.40 -1.54 7.97
CA HIS A 78 3.50 -2.48 8.66
C HIS A 78 3.34 -3.80 7.90
N TYR A 79 4.09 -3.98 6.82
CA TYR A 79 4.00 -5.10 5.87
C TYR A 79 4.58 -6.42 6.37
N VAL A 80 5.02 -6.49 7.63
CA VAL A 80 5.37 -7.74 8.32
C VAL A 80 4.25 -8.79 8.17
N ILE A 81 3.03 -8.40 7.78
CA ILE A 81 1.85 -9.26 7.67
C ILE A 81 1.53 -9.73 6.24
N TRP A 82 2.12 -9.13 5.22
CA TRP A 82 1.78 -9.45 3.82
C TRP A 82 2.82 -10.33 3.13
N GLY A 83 4.03 -10.41 3.68
CA GLY A 83 5.06 -11.40 3.31
C GLY A 83 4.68 -12.84 3.67
N PHE A 84 3.56 -13.05 4.36
CA PHE A 84 3.06 -14.38 4.74
C PHE A 84 2.38 -15.18 3.62
N LYS A 85 2.75 -14.92 2.37
CA LYS A 85 2.67 -15.92 1.31
C LYS A 85 3.95 -15.90 0.48
N GLY A 86 5.03 -16.35 1.11
CA GLY A 86 6.26 -16.71 0.40
C GLY A 86 7.34 -17.32 1.29
N TYR A 87 7.77 -16.60 2.35
CA TYR A 87 8.89 -16.96 3.22
C TYR A 87 8.69 -16.39 4.63
N SER A 88 9.38 -16.97 5.63
CA SER A 88 8.70 -17.83 6.60
C SER A 88 8.43 -17.19 7.98
N LEU A 89 7.41 -17.72 8.70
CA LEU A 89 7.08 -17.31 10.08
C LEU A 89 8.28 -17.55 11.00
N GLU A 90 9.04 -18.62 10.77
CA GLU A 90 10.21 -19.01 11.57
C GLU A 90 11.38 -18.01 11.48
N GLU A 91 11.52 -17.28 10.37
CA GLU A 91 12.50 -16.20 10.23
C GLU A 91 12.06 -14.91 10.95
N ILE A 92 10.75 -14.70 11.06
CA ILE A 92 10.16 -13.58 11.79
C ILE A 92 10.13 -13.88 13.30
N ASP A 93 9.88 -15.13 13.71
CA ASP A 93 9.84 -15.59 15.10
C ASP A 93 11.25 -15.62 15.74
N LYS A 94 12.27 -16.00 14.96
CA LYS A 94 13.69 -15.84 15.37
C LYS A 94 14.13 -14.40 15.61
N LYS A 95 13.49 -13.41 14.97
CA LYS A 95 13.78 -11.98 15.18
C LYS A 95 12.99 -11.34 16.31
N ILE A 96 11.88 -11.94 16.71
CA ILE A 96 11.02 -11.45 17.78
C ILE A 96 11.44 -12.06 19.13
N MET A 97 11.99 -13.29 19.12
CA MET A 97 12.53 -13.97 20.31
C MET A 97 14.05 -13.77 20.53
N ALA A 98 14.73 -13.00 19.68
CA ALA A 98 16.11 -12.53 19.85
C ALA A 98 16.13 -11.06 20.28
#